data_AF-A0A966SRR3-F1
#
_entry.id   AF-A0A966SRR3-F1
#
_cell.length_a   1.000
_cell.length_b   1.000
_cell.length_c   1.000
_cell.angle_alpha   90.00
_cell.angle_beta   90.00
_cell.angle_gamma   90.00
#
_symmetry.space_group_name_H-M   'P 1'
#
loop_
_entity.id
_entity.type
_entity.pdbx_description
1 polymer ?
#
loop_
_entity_poly.entity_id
_entity_poly.type
_entity_poly.pdbx_seq_one_letter_code
_entity_poly.pdbx_strand_id
1 'polypeptide(L)'
;ARRAATRGMASGSIRHREFDLESGKRCVGTYFNPLKGKYAGMRMSELSSSYIHWACRELRDGWVKNIFRKERDRRERARLG
;
A
#
# COMPACT_ATOMS: atom_id res chain seq x y z
N ALA A 1 38.11 -15.93 10.53
CA ALA A 1 37.19 -17.10 10.51
C ALA A 1 35.85 -16.64 9.92
N ARG A 2 35.44 -17.06 8.71
CA ARG A 2 34.60 -18.23 8.33
C ARG A 2 33.15 -18.26 8.89
N ARG A 3 32.20 -18.14 7.94
CA ARG A 3 30.86 -18.79 7.77
C ARG A 3 29.60 -18.24 8.48
N ALA A 4 28.69 -17.76 7.62
CA ALA A 4 27.24 -18.03 7.52
C ALA A 4 26.44 -18.41 8.79
N ALA A 5 25.39 -17.63 9.05
CA ALA A 5 24.23 -18.07 9.83
C ALA A 5 22.92 -17.65 9.12
N THR A 6 22.59 -18.37 8.05
CA THR A 6 21.20 -18.51 7.59
C THR A 6 20.48 -19.35 8.64
N ARG A 7 19.76 -18.73 9.59
CA ARG A 7 18.91 -19.46 10.54
C ARG A 7 17.64 -18.68 10.86
N GLY A 8 16.57 -19.13 10.22
CA GLY A 8 15.20 -18.86 10.59
C GLY A 8 14.32 -19.96 10.02
N MET A 9 14.64 -21.24 10.30
CA MET A 9 13.68 -22.31 10.07
C MET A 9 12.57 -22.15 11.11
N ALA A 10 11.38 -21.76 10.67
CA ALA A 10 10.17 -21.86 11.47
C ALA A 10 9.67 -23.29 11.39
N SER A 11 9.83 -24.07 12.47
CA SER A 11 9.11 -25.33 12.64
C SER A 11 7.68 -25.01 13.08
N GLY A 12 6.72 -25.11 12.17
CA GLY A 12 5.30 -24.97 12.47
C GLY A 12 4.50 -26.02 11.71
N SER A 13 3.67 -26.78 12.41
CA SER A 13 2.70 -27.66 11.77
C SER A 13 1.47 -26.84 11.35
N ILE A 14 1.16 -26.84 10.05
CA ILE A 14 -0.04 -26.20 9.51
C ILE A 14 -1.27 -27.02 9.94
N ARG A 15 -2.09 -26.48 10.85
CA ARG A 15 -3.34 -27.11 11.31
C ARG A 15 -4.61 -26.32 10.95
N HIS A 16 -4.50 -25.21 10.21
CA HIS A 16 -5.64 -24.40 9.81
C HIS A 16 -5.45 -23.82 8.41
N ARG A 17 -6.49 -23.88 7.58
CA ARG A 17 -6.51 -23.43 6.18
C ARG A 17 -6.85 -21.95 6.01
N GLU A 18 -7.05 -21.21 7.09
CA GLU A 18 -7.34 -19.78 7.03
C GLU A 18 -6.34 -19.03 7.91
N PHE A 19 -5.45 -18.29 7.25
CA PHE A 19 -4.65 -17.26 7.89
C PHE A 19 -5.49 -16.00 7.92
N ASP A 20 -6.06 -15.66 9.07
CA ASP A 20 -6.64 -14.34 9.27
C ASP A 20 -5.49 -13.35 9.54
N LEU A 21 -5.11 -12.59 8.51
CA LEU A 21 -4.05 -11.59 8.56
C LEU A 21 -4.54 -10.30 9.24
N GLU A 22 -5.09 -10.41 10.46
CA GLU A 22 -5.59 -9.25 11.23
C GLU A 22 -4.49 -8.20 11.54
N SER A 23 -3.21 -8.57 11.40
CA SER A 23 -2.04 -7.69 11.52
C SER A 23 -1.46 -7.19 10.19
N GLY A 24 -2.17 -7.41 9.08
CA GLY A 24 -1.76 -6.94 7.76
C GLY A 24 -1.64 -5.42 7.69
N LYS A 25 -0.56 -4.91 7.11
CA LYS A 25 -0.43 -3.47 6.79
C LYS A 25 -1.67 -3.05 6.00
N ARG A 26 -2.46 -2.09 6.55
CA ARG A 26 -3.66 -1.58 5.87
C ARG A 26 -3.33 -1.18 4.44
N CYS A 27 -4.15 -1.63 3.50
CA CYS A 27 -4.01 -1.28 2.10
C CYS A 27 -4.10 0.25 1.96
N VAL A 28 -3.21 0.86 1.15
CA VAL A 28 -3.21 2.31 0.96
C VAL A 28 -4.55 2.84 0.41
N GLY A 29 -5.30 1.99 -0.31
CA GLY A 29 -6.65 2.28 -0.80
C GLY A 29 -7.67 2.59 0.30
N THR A 30 -7.48 2.10 1.53
CA THR A 30 -8.45 2.29 2.63
C THR A 30 -8.29 3.62 3.37
N TYR A 31 -7.20 4.35 3.13
CA TYR A 31 -6.99 5.67 3.73
C TYR A 31 -7.87 6.71 3.05
N PHE A 32 -8.24 7.75 3.80
CA PHE A 32 -8.92 8.90 3.25
C PHE A 32 -7.95 9.83 2.52
N ASN A 33 -8.47 10.54 1.51
CA ASN A 33 -7.76 11.59 0.81
C ASN A 33 -7.32 12.68 1.81
N PRO A 34 -6.01 12.94 1.97
CA PRO A 34 -5.51 13.97 2.88
C PRO A 34 -5.71 15.39 2.36
N LEU A 35 -6.08 15.57 1.10
CA LEU A 35 -6.30 16.88 0.49
C LEU A 35 -7.74 17.35 0.71
N LYS A 36 -7.90 18.65 1.00
CA LYS A 36 -9.20 19.31 1.00
C LYS A 36 -9.68 19.56 -0.43
N GLY A 37 -11.00 19.69 -0.61
CA GLY A 37 -11.62 20.04 -1.89
C GLY A 37 -12.54 18.95 -2.43
N LYS A 38 -12.62 18.85 -3.76
CA LYS A 38 -13.60 18.02 -4.48
C LYS A 38 -13.67 16.55 -4.03
N TYR A 39 -12.54 15.99 -3.63
CA TYR A 39 -12.41 14.59 -3.23
C TYR A 39 -12.16 14.42 -1.72
N ALA A 40 -12.46 15.45 -0.91
CA ALA A 40 -12.31 15.36 0.54
C ALA A 40 -13.28 14.31 1.11
N GLY A 41 -12.81 13.51 2.06
CA GLY A 41 -13.60 12.43 2.67
C GLY A 41 -13.74 11.17 1.83
N MET A 42 -13.25 11.15 0.59
CA MET A 42 -13.19 9.94 -0.23
C MET A 42 -11.95 9.11 0.13
N ARG A 43 -12.06 7.79 0.00
CA ARG A 43 -10.94 6.87 0.13
C ARG A 43 -10.03 6.93 -1.09
N MET A 44 -8.76 6.62 -0.89
CA MET A 44 -7.75 6.59 -1.95
C MET A 44 -8.14 5.65 -3.11
N SER A 45 -8.83 4.54 -2.83
CA SER A 45 -9.34 3.62 -3.85
C SER A 45 -10.46 4.21 -4.72
N GLU A 46 -11.20 5.19 -4.21
CA GLU A 46 -12.35 5.82 -4.88
C GLU A 46 -11.92 6.99 -5.78
N LEU A 47 -10.68 7.47 -5.63
CA LEU A 47 -10.15 8.57 -6.41
C LEU A 47 -9.92 8.16 -7.87
N SER A 48 -10.16 9.07 -8.81
CA SER A 48 -9.86 8.81 -10.22
C SER A 48 -8.35 8.65 -10.44
N SER A 49 -7.98 7.81 -11.41
CA SER A 49 -6.56 7.62 -11.75
C SER A 49 -5.91 8.94 -12.19
N SER A 50 -6.64 9.78 -12.94
CA SER A 50 -6.17 11.11 -13.33
C SER A 50 -5.83 12.00 -12.12
N TYR A 51 -6.64 11.96 -11.06
CA TYR A 51 -6.39 12.71 -9.83
C TYR A 51 -5.17 12.18 -9.08
N ILE A 52 -5.01 10.86 -9.00
CA ILE A 52 -3.82 10.22 -8.40
C ILE A 52 -2.55 10.64 -9.17
N HIS A 53 -2.57 10.63 -10.51
CA HIS A 53 -1.44 11.03 -11.34
C HIS A 53 -1.12 12.52 -11.19
N TRP A 54 -2.13 13.38 -11.17
CA TRP A 54 -1.98 14.81 -10.87
C TRP A 54 -1.32 15.02 -9.51
N ALA A 55 -1.81 14.36 -8.46
CA ALA A 55 -1.27 14.49 -7.11
C ALA A 55 0.20 14.02 -7.02
N CYS A 56 0.55 12.96 -7.75
CA CYS A 56 1.95 12.48 -7.83
C CYS A 56 2.89 13.48 -8.51
N ARG A 57 2.39 14.33 -9.41
CA ARG A 57 3.17 15.31 -10.17
C ARG A 57 3.26 16.65 -9.45
N GLU A 58 2.14 17.18 -8.99
CA GLU A 58 2.03 18.55 -8.48
C GLU A 58 2.37 18.69 -6.98
N LEU A 59 2.19 17.64 -6.17
CA LEU A 59 2.48 17.74 -4.74
C LEU A 59 3.98 17.80 -4.48
N ARG A 60 4.36 18.63 -3.50
CA ARG A 60 5.72 18.65 -2.94
C ARG A 60 6.05 17.28 -2.34
N ASP A 61 7.32 16.88 -2.43
CA ASP A 61 7.76 15.61 -1.86
C ASP A 61 7.55 15.60 -0.34
N GLY A 62 7.01 14.48 0.15
CA GLY A 62 6.57 14.34 1.54
C GLY A 62 5.61 13.18 1.72
N TRP A 63 5.11 13.00 2.94
CA TRP A 63 4.22 11.88 3.29
C TRP A 63 2.93 11.88 2.46
N VAL A 64 2.39 13.06 2.15
CA VAL A 64 1.18 13.22 1.34
C VAL A 64 1.42 12.67 -0.07
N LYS A 65 2.44 13.15 -0.79
CA LYS A 65 2.76 12.65 -2.13
C LYS A 65 3.05 11.14 -2.14
N ASN A 66 3.69 10.63 -1.09
CA ASN A 66 3.99 9.22 -0.96
C ASN A 66 2.73 8.35 -0.85
N ILE A 67 1.62 8.85 -0.27
CA ILE A 67 0.36 8.09 -0.22
C ILE A 67 -0.25 7.91 -1.62
N PHE A 68 -0.19 8.96 -2.45
CA PHE A 68 -0.65 8.91 -3.83
C PHE A 68 0.23 8.01 -4.71
N ARG A 69 1.55 8.07 -4.53
CA ARG A 69 2.49 7.17 -5.23
C ARG A 69 2.20 5.70 -4.91
N LYS A 70 2.02 5.37 -3.63
CA LYS A 70 1.66 4.01 -3.21
C LYS A 70 0.35 3.52 -3.82
N GLU A 71 -0.67 4.38 -3.88
CA GLU A 71 -1.95 4.03 -4.49
C GLU A 71 -1.84 3.84 -6.01
N ARG A 72 -1.06 4.69 -6.69
CA ARG A 72 -0.73 4.49 -8.12
C ARG A 72 -0.06 3.14 -8.34
N ASP A 73 1.02 2.87 -7.62
CA ASP A 73 1.80 1.63 -7.77
C ASP A 73 0.93 0.39 -7.47
N ARG A 74 0.01 0.48 -6.50
CA ARG A 74 -0.97 -0.57 -6.22
C ARG A 74 -1.86 -0.86 -7.45
N ARG A 75 -2.37 0.18 -8.10
CA ARG A 75 -3.23 0.05 -9.30
C ARG A 75 -2.45 -0.49 -10.49
N GLU A 76 -1.21 -0.07 -10.67
CA GLU A 76 -0.34 -0.58 -11.75
C GLU A 76 -0.03 -2.06 -11.56
N ARG A 77 0.29 -2.48 -10.33
CA ARG A 77 0.49 -3.91 -10.01
C ARG A 77 -0.76 -4.74 -10.26
N ALA A 78 -1.94 -4.22 -9.93
CA ALA A 78 -3.22 -4.90 -10.16
C ALA A 78 -3.61 -5.00 -11.65
N ARG A 79 -2.97 -4.25 -12.54
CA ARG A 79 -3.18 -4.37 -14.01
C ARG A 79 -2.23 -5.35 -14.68
N LEU A 80 -1.10 -5.65 -14.04
CA LEU A 80 -0.03 -6.49 -14.58
C LEU A 80 -0.12 -7.95 -14.11
N GLY A 81 -0.93 -8.23 -13.08
CA GLY A 81 -1.27 -9.57 -12.61
C GLY A 81 -2.62 -10.00 -13.15
#